data_AF-A0A1J3FGJ2-F1
#
_entry.id   AF-A0A1J3FGJ2-F1
#
_cell.length_a   1.000
_cell.length_b   1.000
_cell.length_c   1.000
_cell.angle_alpha   90.00
_cell.angle_beta   90.00
_cell.angle_gamma   90.00
#
_symmetry.space_group_name_H-M   'P 1'
#
loop_
_entity.id
_entity.type
_entity.pdbx_description
1 polymer ?
#
loop_
_entity_poly.entity_id
_entity_poly.type
_entity_poly.pdbx_seq_one_letter_code
_entity_poly.pdbx_strand_id
1 'polypeptide(L)'
;MKVVQCLFLLAIFYLSHTQLIKGQTYSACPSSCGNVTIEFPFGTSKNCHLPGNARFLLTCYPNNTLFTGDFEVVSISHGGELRVMAKGSRMCYDSQGKFTNGNQYTYMLGDFTLSQHNKFTVVGCNSYGFLNTSGVEKYSSGCISICDSRPSKEKKTCSGEGCCQIPVPRGSSFVQFKPYSFDNHTSVHSFNPCSYAFLVENDKFDFHALDDLWNLRNVTKFPMVLDWSIGKKTCEQVESGPVCGANSTCFNSTRGTGYNCKCFQGFEGNPYLPASCRDINECTTHRHNCSNSSTCENTVGGFLCNCKSGYRKDSPNTCTLKERPTYPGWTRIFLGTTIGFL
;
A
#
# COMPACT_ATOMS: atom_id res chain seq x y z
N MET A 1 -16.76 -67.45 40.72
CA MET A 1 -15.61 -66.52 40.82
C MET A 1 -15.38 -65.93 39.44
N LYS A 2 -15.76 -64.67 39.22
CA LYS A 2 -15.66 -63.99 37.91
C LYS A 2 -14.33 -63.24 37.83
N VAL A 3 -13.53 -63.57 36.82
CA VAL A 3 -12.25 -62.94 36.50
C VAL A 3 -12.51 -61.58 35.87
N VAL A 4 -12.06 -60.50 36.51
CA VAL A 4 -12.12 -59.14 35.98
C VAL A 4 -10.79 -58.85 35.27
N GLN A 5 -10.81 -58.78 33.94
CA GLN A 5 -9.69 -58.31 33.14
C GLN A 5 -9.60 -56.78 33.22
N CYS A 6 -8.57 -56.27 33.90
CA CYS A 6 -8.21 -54.86 33.86
C CYS A 6 -7.50 -54.53 32.53
N LEU A 7 -8.20 -53.80 31.65
CA LEU A 7 -7.63 -53.17 30.46
C LEU A 7 -6.94 -51.85 30.88
N PHE A 8 -5.61 -51.81 30.79
CA PHE A 8 -4.82 -50.57 30.90
C PHE A 8 -4.83 -49.84 29.56
N LEU A 9 -5.55 -48.72 29.47
CA LEU A 9 -5.46 -47.76 28.36
C LEU A 9 -4.33 -46.77 28.64
N LEU A 10 -3.20 -46.94 27.96
CA LEU A 10 -2.11 -45.96 27.91
C LEU A 10 -2.50 -44.81 26.97
N ALA A 11 -2.89 -43.67 27.54
CA ALA A 11 -3.07 -42.43 26.79
C ALA A 11 -1.70 -41.80 26.48
N ILE A 12 -1.25 -41.92 25.23
CA ILE A 12 -0.05 -41.24 24.73
C ILE A 12 -0.44 -39.79 24.44
N PHE A 13 -0.12 -38.87 25.36
CA PHE A 13 -0.19 -37.44 25.11
C PHE A 13 0.94 -37.03 24.18
N TYR A 14 0.62 -36.77 22.92
CA TYR A 14 1.51 -36.05 22.01
C TYR A 14 1.53 -34.58 22.41
N LEU A 15 2.60 -34.15 23.09
CA LEU A 15 2.95 -32.74 23.22
C LEU A 15 3.41 -32.24 21.84
N SER A 16 2.49 -31.68 21.07
CA SER A 16 2.84 -30.88 19.88
C SER A 16 3.48 -29.58 20.34
N HIS A 17 4.81 -29.56 20.45
CA HIS A 17 5.54 -28.30 20.51
C HIS A 17 5.36 -27.55 19.18
N THR A 18 4.48 -26.55 19.19
CA THR A 18 4.49 -25.51 18.15
C THR A 18 5.73 -24.65 18.43
N GLN A 19 6.77 -24.85 17.63
CA GLN A 19 7.93 -23.96 17.66
C GLN A 19 7.48 -22.56 17.25
N LEU A 20 7.81 -21.56 18.08
CA LEU A 20 7.77 -20.14 17.69
C LEU A 20 8.44 -20.01 16.32
N ILE A 21 7.75 -19.38 15.37
CA ILE A 21 8.29 -19.04 14.06
C ILE A 21 9.40 -18.01 14.28
N LYS A 22 10.60 -18.49 14.60
CA LYS A 22 11.82 -17.69 14.60
C LYS A 22 12.16 -17.45 13.13
N GLY A 23 11.81 -16.28 12.62
CA GLY A 23 12.44 -15.74 11.42
C GLY A 23 13.92 -15.55 11.71
N GLN A 24 14.73 -16.59 11.48
CA GLN A 24 16.18 -16.49 11.48
C GLN A 24 16.58 -15.81 10.17
N THR A 25 17.12 -14.61 10.26
CA THR A 25 17.88 -14.01 9.16
C THR A 25 19.16 -14.83 8.98
N TYR A 26 19.10 -15.84 8.09
CA TYR A 26 20.31 -16.44 7.56
C TYR A 26 21.11 -15.34 6.86
N SER A 27 22.40 -15.20 7.18
CA SER A 27 23.30 -14.13 6.72
C SER A 27 23.58 -14.10 5.20
N ALA A 28 22.79 -14.81 4.39
CA ALA A 28 22.93 -14.93 2.94
C ALA A 28 21.61 -14.69 2.16
N CYS A 29 20.58 -14.12 2.79
CA CYS A 29 19.34 -13.78 2.08
C CYS A 29 19.49 -12.51 1.25
N PRO A 30 19.19 -12.52 -0.07
CA PRO A 30 19.17 -11.31 -0.87
C PRO A 30 18.12 -10.32 -0.33
N SER A 31 18.55 -9.09 -0.02
CA SER A 31 17.69 -8.03 0.53
C SER A 31 17.07 -7.13 -0.54
N SER A 32 17.39 -7.34 -1.82
CA SER A 32 16.87 -6.55 -2.93
C SER A 32 16.93 -7.31 -4.25
N CYS A 33 16.07 -6.93 -5.19
CA CYS A 33 16.15 -7.29 -6.61
C CYS A 33 15.95 -6.02 -7.43
N GLY A 34 17.01 -5.55 -8.09
CA GLY A 34 17.00 -4.22 -8.71
C GLY A 34 16.70 -3.14 -7.68
N ASN A 35 15.67 -2.33 -7.95
CA ASN A 35 15.26 -1.22 -7.08
C ASN A 35 14.22 -1.63 -6.02
N VAL A 36 13.86 -2.91 -5.96
CA VAL A 36 12.85 -3.40 -5.01
C VAL A 36 13.55 -4.00 -3.81
N THR A 37 13.34 -3.41 -2.64
CA THR A 37 13.76 -3.98 -1.35
C THR A 37 12.89 -5.20 -1.04
N ILE A 38 13.54 -6.29 -0.62
CA ILE A 38 12.91 -7.56 -0.30
C ILE A 38 13.20 -7.85 1.17
N GLU A 39 12.14 -7.89 1.95
CA GLU A 39 12.23 -8.21 3.36
C GLU A 39 11.22 -9.29 3.74
N PHE A 40 11.53 -10.01 4.82
CA PHE A 40 10.64 -11.01 5.38
C PHE A 40 9.26 -10.39 5.68
N PRO A 41 8.13 -11.04 5.36
CA PRO A 41 7.97 -12.46 5.05
C PRO A 41 8.35 -12.87 3.64
N PHE A 42 8.60 -11.92 2.73
CA PHE A 42 8.99 -12.23 1.35
C PHE A 42 10.49 -12.56 1.24
N GLY A 43 10.84 -13.33 0.21
CA GLY A 43 12.22 -13.68 -0.10
C GLY A 43 12.35 -14.26 -1.50
N THR A 44 13.58 -14.36 -2.01
CA THR A 44 13.86 -14.90 -3.36
C THR A 44 14.60 -16.23 -3.35
N SER A 45 15.05 -16.69 -2.18
CA SER A 45 15.78 -17.94 -2.02
C SER A 45 15.10 -18.84 -0.99
N LYS A 46 15.38 -20.14 -1.11
CA LYS A 46 14.89 -21.17 -0.20
C LYS A 46 15.32 -20.81 1.23
N ASN A 47 14.36 -20.81 2.16
CA ASN A 47 14.50 -20.42 3.58
C ASN A 47 14.63 -18.91 3.88
N CYS A 48 14.53 -18.03 2.88
CA CYS A 48 14.55 -16.57 3.07
C CYS A 48 13.17 -15.93 2.99
N HIS A 49 12.11 -16.73 3.05
CA HIS A 49 10.72 -16.30 3.06
C HIS A 49 9.96 -17.04 4.17
N LEU A 50 8.70 -16.66 4.41
CA LEU A 50 7.84 -17.33 5.37
C LEU A 50 7.78 -18.86 5.10
N PRO A 51 8.24 -19.70 6.03
CA PRO A 51 8.28 -21.15 5.84
C PRO A 51 6.89 -21.75 5.59
N GLY A 52 6.84 -22.82 4.79
CA GLY A 52 5.59 -23.51 4.45
C GLY A 52 4.65 -22.70 3.56
N ASN A 53 5.10 -21.55 3.03
CA ASN A 53 4.23 -20.66 2.28
C ASN A 53 4.90 -20.10 1.01
N ALA A 54 4.70 -20.80 -0.11
CA ALA A 54 5.39 -20.52 -1.38
C ALA A 54 5.03 -19.18 -2.03
N ARG A 55 3.90 -18.56 -1.70
CA ARG A 55 3.51 -17.21 -2.20
C ARG A 55 4.44 -16.09 -1.76
N PHE A 56 5.15 -16.28 -0.65
CA PHE A 56 6.16 -15.33 -0.19
C PHE A 56 7.51 -15.54 -0.86
N LEU A 57 7.67 -16.61 -1.66
CA LEU A 57 8.82 -16.81 -2.52
C LEU A 57 8.60 -16.07 -3.84
N LEU A 58 9.38 -15.02 -4.06
CA LEU A 58 9.39 -14.20 -5.26
C LEU A 58 10.50 -14.67 -6.21
N THR A 59 10.33 -14.40 -7.50
CA THR A 59 11.33 -14.73 -8.52
C THR A 59 12.07 -13.46 -8.93
N CYS A 60 13.36 -13.38 -8.64
CA CYS A 60 14.23 -12.32 -9.18
C CYS A 60 14.93 -12.84 -10.44
N TYR A 61 14.67 -12.21 -11.58
CA TYR A 61 15.29 -12.57 -12.85
C TYR A 61 16.65 -11.87 -13.06
N PRO A 62 17.53 -12.39 -13.93
CA PRO A 62 18.86 -11.81 -14.18
C PRO A 62 18.86 -10.36 -14.68
N ASN A 63 17.74 -9.90 -15.24
CA ASN A 63 17.53 -8.50 -15.65
C ASN A 63 17.12 -7.58 -14.47
N ASN A 64 17.28 -8.03 -13.22
CA ASN A 64 16.94 -7.30 -12.00
C ASN A 64 15.44 -6.96 -11.85
N THR A 65 14.56 -7.72 -12.50
CA THR A 65 13.11 -7.59 -12.31
C THR A 65 12.58 -8.66 -11.36
N LEU A 66 11.74 -8.23 -10.42
CA LEU A 66 11.14 -9.07 -9.39
C LEU A 66 9.72 -9.45 -9.79
N PHE A 67 9.34 -10.72 -9.61
CA PHE A 67 8.03 -11.22 -10.00
C PHE A 67 7.35 -12.06 -8.92
N THR A 68 6.03 -12.01 -8.91
CA THR A 68 5.14 -12.97 -8.22
C THR A 68 4.12 -13.48 -9.23
N GLY A 69 4.16 -14.77 -9.56
CA GLY A 69 3.39 -15.31 -10.69
C GLY A 69 3.66 -14.51 -11.98
N ASP A 70 2.60 -14.01 -12.61
CA ASP A 70 2.67 -13.21 -13.85
C ASP A 70 2.91 -11.70 -13.63
N PHE A 71 3.03 -11.28 -12.37
CA PHE A 71 3.08 -9.88 -11.99
C PHE A 71 4.49 -9.44 -11.65
N GLU A 72 4.94 -8.37 -12.33
CA GLU A 72 6.16 -7.66 -11.96
C GLU A 72 5.90 -6.88 -10.67
N VAL A 73 6.69 -7.12 -9.63
CA VAL A 73 6.57 -6.47 -8.32
C VAL A 73 7.28 -5.13 -8.35
N VAL A 74 6.58 -4.07 -7.94
CA VAL A 74 7.09 -2.70 -7.88
C VAL A 74 7.54 -2.36 -6.47
N SER A 75 6.76 -2.73 -5.46
CA SER A 75 7.10 -2.48 -4.06
C SER A 75 6.32 -3.39 -3.12
N ILE A 76 6.92 -3.71 -1.98
CA ILE A 76 6.34 -4.54 -0.93
C ILE A 76 6.18 -3.67 0.32
N SER A 77 4.99 -3.65 0.92
CA SER A 77 4.73 -2.91 2.16
C SER A 77 4.42 -3.88 3.29
N HIS A 78 5.06 -3.70 4.46
CA HIS A 78 4.70 -4.39 5.70
C HIS A 78 3.26 -4.10 6.15
N GLY A 79 2.65 -3.03 5.63
CA GLY A 79 1.24 -2.69 5.84
C GLY A 79 0.24 -3.69 5.22
N GLY A 80 0.71 -4.75 4.55
CA GLY A 80 -0.16 -5.74 3.91
C GLY A 80 -0.49 -5.43 2.46
N GLU A 81 0.22 -4.50 1.83
CA GLU A 81 0.04 -4.17 0.41
C GLU A 81 1.25 -4.64 -0.42
N LEU A 82 0.96 -5.05 -1.65
CA LEU A 82 1.93 -5.43 -2.67
C LEU A 82 1.56 -4.69 -3.96
N ARG A 83 2.46 -3.81 -4.43
CA ARG A 83 2.26 -3.08 -5.69
C ARG A 83 2.89 -3.87 -6.83
N VAL A 84 2.14 -4.06 -7.89
CA VAL A 84 2.55 -4.83 -9.06
C VAL A 84 2.16 -4.15 -10.37
N MET A 85 2.76 -4.55 -11.49
CA MET A 85 2.33 -4.12 -12.82
C MET A 85 1.38 -5.15 -13.45
N ALA A 86 0.14 -4.75 -13.70
CA ALA A 86 -0.89 -5.56 -14.37
C ALA A 86 -1.08 -5.11 -15.82
N LYS A 87 -1.48 -6.02 -16.72
CA LYS A 87 -1.73 -5.70 -18.12
C LYS A 87 -3.19 -5.24 -18.35
N GLY A 88 -3.41 -4.35 -19.30
CA GLY A 88 -4.74 -3.88 -19.70
C GLY A 88 -5.35 -4.69 -20.85
N SER A 89 -6.66 -4.94 -20.79
CA SER A 89 -7.44 -5.56 -21.87
C SER A 89 -7.73 -4.53 -22.98
N ARG A 90 -7.76 -4.97 -24.23
CA ARG A 90 -8.03 -4.12 -25.40
C ARG A 90 -8.88 -4.86 -26.43
N MET A 91 -9.81 -4.16 -27.07
CA MET A 91 -10.56 -4.65 -28.24
C MET A 91 -10.52 -3.59 -29.34
N CYS A 92 -10.03 -3.93 -30.52
CA CYS A 92 -9.88 -3.03 -31.65
C CYS A 92 -10.75 -3.45 -32.83
N TYR A 93 -11.15 -2.46 -33.61
CA TYR A 93 -12.04 -2.60 -34.76
C TYR A 93 -11.44 -1.87 -35.96
N ASP A 94 -11.82 -2.27 -37.18
CA ASP A 94 -11.52 -1.51 -38.39
C ASP A 94 -12.59 -0.45 -38.67
N SER A 95 -12.43 0.29 -39.77
CA SER A 95 -13.37 1.35 -40.16
C SER A 95 -14.77 0.85 -40.53
N GLN A 96 -14.94 -0.45 -40.77
CA GLN A 96 -16.24 -1.09 -41.02
C GLN A 96 -16.84 -1.66 -39.72
N GLY A 97 -16.16 -1.49 -38.60
CA GLY A 97 -16.54 -2.05 -37.31
C GLY A 97 -16.35 -3.55 -37.19
N LYS A 98 -15.49 -4.14 -38.01
CA LYS A 98 -15.11 -5.54 -37.85
C LYS A 98 -14.00 -5.63 -36.81
N PHE A 99 -14.14 -6.56 -35.87
CA PHE A 99 -13.09 -6.87 -34.92
C PHE A 99 -11.79 -7.25 -35.64
N THR A 100 -10.68 -6.60 -35.27
CA THR A 100 -9.37 -6.84 -35.87
C THR A 100 -8.47 -7.63 -34.93
N ASN A 101 -8.24 -7.11 -33.73
CA ASN A 101 -7.45 -7.75 -32.70
C ASN A 101 -7.87 -7.30 -31.31
N GLY A 102 -7.47 -8.07 -30.31
CA GLY A 102 -7.73 -7.74 -28.92
C GLY A 102 -7.15 -8.78 -27.97
N ASN A 103 -7.16 -8.43 -26.70
CA ASN A 103 -6.70 -9.27 -25.61
C ASN A 103 -7.62 -9.06 -24.40
N GLN A 104 -7.79 -10.14 -23.65
CA GLN A 104 -8.54 -10.15 -22.40
C GLN A 104 -7.65 -10.75 -21.32
N TYR A 105 -7.67 -10.14 -20.14
CA TYR A 105 -6.98 -10.67 -18.97
C TYR A 105 -7.94 -11.21 -17.93
N THR A 106 -7.52 -12.32 -17.34
CA THR A 106 -8.14 -12.96 -16.18
C THR A 106 -7.02 -13.27 -15.20
N TYR A 107 -7.17 -12.80 -13.97
CA TYR A 107 -6.18 -12.93 -12.91
C TYR A 107 -6.70 -13.84 -11.81
N MET A 108 -5.94 -14.90 -11.54
CA MET A 108 -6.08 -15.73 -10.35
C MET A 108 -5.03 -15.25 -9.34
N LEU A 109 -5.46 -14.42 -8.40
CA LEU A 109 -4.59 -13.80 -7.40
C LEU A 109 -4.21 -14.77 -6.28
N GLY A 110 -4.90 -15.91 -6.19
CA GLY A 110 -4.62 -16.99 -5.25
C GLY A 110 -4.76 -16.51 -3.81
N ASP A 111 -3.63 -16.46 -3.11
CA ASP A 111 -3.56 -16.03 -1.71
C ASP A 111 -3.34 -14.51 -1.55
N PHE A 112 -3.35 -13.75 -2.64
CA PHE A 112 -3.54 -12.30 -2.64
C PHE A 112 -5.00 -11.95 -2.93
N THR A 113 -5.42 -10.74 -2.61
CA THR A 113 -6.72 -10.21 -3.05
C THR A 113 -6.58 -8.83 -3.64
N LEU A 114 -7.50 -8.46 -4.52
CA LEU A 114 -7.57 -7.10 -5.06
C LEU A 114 -7.83 -6.10 -3.93
N SER A 115 -6.95 -5.09 -3.83
CA SER A 115 -7.09 -4.01 -2.86
C SER A 115 -8.14 -2.99 -3.30
N GLN A 116 -8.83 -2.36 -2.35
CA GLN A 116 -9.76 -1.25 -2.62
C GLN A 116 -9.05 0.04 -3.05
N HIS A 117 -7.71 0.08 -2.98
CA HIS A 117 -6.90 1.18 -3.50
C HIS A 117 -6.72 1.13 -5.02
N ASN A 118 -7.55 0.36 -5.73
CA ASN A 118 -7.60 0.36 -7.18
C ASN A 118 -8.95 0.88 -7.69
N LYS A 119 -8.95 1.36 -8.93
CA LYS A 119 -10.13 1.64 -9.73
C LYS A 119 -10.14 0.74 -10.95
N PHE A 120 -11.32 0.29 -11.33
CA PHE A 120 -11.55 -0.27 -12.66
C PHE A 120 -11.83 0.86 -13.63
N THR A 121 -11.06 0.91 -14.70
CA THR A 121 -11.09 1.99 -15.70
C THR A 121 -11.43 1.42 -17.06
N VAL A 122 -12.33 2.11 -17.76
CA VAL A 122 -12.63 1.88 -19.18
C VAL A 122 -12.29 3.15 -19.94
N VAL A 123 -11.52 3.02 -21.01
CA VAL A 123 -11.20 4.11 -21.94
C VAL A 123 -11.71 3.75 -23.33
N GLY A 124 -12.47 4.66 -23.93
CA GLY A 124 -13.07 4.49 -25.24
C GLY A 124 -14.33 5.34 -25.39
N CYS A 125 -14.68 5.68 -26.63
CA CYS A 125 -15.98 6.27 -26.94
C CYS A 125 -16.94 5.18 -27.37
N ASN A 126 -18.21 5.34 -27.01
CA ASN A 126 -19.23 4.32 -27.23
C ASN A 126 -18.74 2.94 -26.77
N SER A 127 -18.18 2.91 -25.57
CA SER A 127 -17.46 1.79 -25.01
C SER A 127 -17.97 1.47 -23.62
N TYR A 128 -18.06 0.19 -23.29
CA TYR A 128 -18.39 -0.28 -21.95
C TYR A 128 -17.49 -1.44 -21.56
N GLY A 129 -17.28 -1.64 -20.26
CA GLY A 129 -16.50 -2.76 -19.77
C GLY A 129 -17.12 -3.34 -18.51
N PHE A 130 -16.98 -4.65 -18.36
CA PHE A 130 -17.39 -5.36 -17.16
C PHE A 130 -16.16 -5.76 -16.34
N LEU A 131 -16.26 -5.54 -15.03
CA LEU A 131 -15.40 -6.12 -14.02
C LEU A 131 -16.18 -7.24 -13.35
N ASN A 132 -15.71 -8.48 -13.53
CA ASN A 132 -16.23 -9.65 -12.83
C ASN A 132 -15.20 -10.11 -11.81
N THR A 133 -15.60 -10.23 -10.56
CA THR A 133 -14.73 -10.74 -9.50
C THR A 133 -15.40 -11.84 -8.69
N SER A 134 -14.57 -12.69 -8.09
CA SER A 134 -15.00 -13.63 -7.06
C SER A 134 -13.94 -13.73 -5.96
N GLY A 135 -14.36 -14.20 -4.79
CA GLY A 135 -13.54 -14.22 -3.58
C GLY A 135 -14.45 -14.43 -2.38
N VAL A 136 -14.53 -13.43 -1.50
CA VAL A 136 -15.50 -13.41 -0.41
C VAL A 136 -16.94 -13.45 -0.95
N GLU A 137 -17.22 -12.65 -1.98
CA GLU A 137 -18.50 -12.60 -2.68
C GLU A 137 -18.28 -12.58 -4.19
N LYS A 138 -19.31 -12.97 -4.96
CA LYS A 138 -19.33 -12.73 -6.41
C LYS A 138 -19.78 -11.31 -6.64
N TYR A 139 -18.98 -10.54 -7.35
CA TYR A 139 -19.29 -9.15 -7.67
C TYR A 139 -19.13 -8.92 -9.17
N SER A 140 -20.06 -8.17 -9.73
CA SER A 140 -19.98 -7.74 -11.12
C SER A 140 -20.38 -6.28 -11.19
N SER A 141 -19.57 -5.48 -11.85
CA SER A 141 -19.88 -4.07 -12.07
C SER A 141 -19.45 -3.65 -13.46
N GLY A 142 -20.06 -2.58 -13.94
CA GLY A 142 -19.92 -2.09 -15.29
C GLY A 142 -19.53 -0.63 -15.30
N CYS A 143 -18.79 -0.25 -16.32
CA CYS A 143 -18.32 1.10 -16.53
C CYS A 143 -18.56 1.45 -18.01
N ILE A 144 -19.25 2.55 -18.25
CA ILE A 144 -19.77 2.93 -19.57
C ILE A 144 -19.27 4.34 -19.90
N SER A 145 -18.89 4.54 -21.15
CA SER A 145 -18.44 5.81 -21.70
C SER A 145 -19.07 6.03 -23.08
N ILE A 146 -19.74 7.16 -23.25
CA ILE A 146 -20.52 7.50 -24.46
C ILE A 146 -20.01 8.83 -24.99
N CYS A 147 -19.76 8.89 -26.31
CA CYS A 147 -19.40 10.12 -27.00
C CYS A 147 -19.68 9.98 -28.50
N ASP A 148 -20.27 11.00 -29.10
CA ASP A 148 -20.70 10.99 -30.50
C ASP A 148 -19.70 11.68 -31.45
N SER A 149 -18.67 12.33 -30.92
CA SER A 149 -17.69 13.08 -31.72
C SER A 149 -16.33 13.16 -31.05
N ARG A 150 -15.31 13.45 -31.86
CA ARG A 150 -13.95 13.69 -31.37
C ARG A 150 -13.97 14.89 -30.40
N PRO A 151 -13.34 14.79 -29.22
CA PRO A 151 -13.24 15.92 -28.29
C PRO A 151 -12.62 17.14 -28.98
N SER A 152 -13.30 18.28 -28.92
CA SER A 152 -12.82 19.55 -29.49
C SER A 152 -11.76 20.24 -28.63
N LYS A 153 -11.69 19.87 -27.35
CA LYS A 153 -10.70 20.33 -26.38
C LYS A 153 -10.25 19.16 -25.52
N GLU A 154 -9.09 19.33 -24.91
CA GLU A 154 -8.57 18.36 -23.97
C GLU A 154 -9.51 18.20 -22.76
N LYS A 155 -9.92 16.97 -22.50
CA LYS A 155 -10.76 16.58 -21.36
C LYS A 155 -9.97 15.61 -20.49
N LYS A 156 -9.92 15.92 -19.19
CA LYS A 156 -9.19 15.13 -18.18
C LYS A 156 -10.09 14.37 -17.22
N THR A 157 -11.39 14.62 -17.28
CA THR A 157 -12.38 13.98 -16.40
C THR A 157 -12.71 12.58 -16.90
N CYS A 158 -12.61 11.59 -16.03
CA CYS A 158 -12.98 10.20 -16.33
C CYS A 158 -14.34 9.85 -15.70
N SER A 159 -15.42 10.35 -16.29
CA SER A 159 -16.77 10.28 -15.70
C SER A 159 -17.88 10.00 -16.72
N GLY A 160 -17.57 9.26 -17.79
CA GLY A 160 -18.53 8.77 -18.78
C GLY A 160 -18.39 9.35 -20.18
N GLU A 161 -17.44 10.25 -20.42
CA GLU A 161 -17.15 10.81 -21.75
C GLU A 161 -15.71 10.51 -22.15
N GLY A 162 -15.54 9.48 -22.97
CA GLY A 162 -14.24 8.92 -23.38
C GLY A 162 -13.53 8.06 -22.32
N CYS A 163 -13.90 8.22 -21.05
CA CYS A 163 -13.34 7.45 -19.94
C CYS A 163 -14.36 7.31 -18.80
N CYS A 164 -14.40 6.15 -18.16
CA CYS A 164 -15.15 5.93 -16.93
C CYS A 164 -14.26 5.18 -15.90
N GLN A 165 -14.46 5.50 -14.61
CA GLN A 165 -13.78 4.87 -13.48
C GLN A 165 -14.80 4.48 -12.40
N ILE A 166 -14.67 3.26 -11.87
CA ILE A 166 -15.49 2.79 -10.75
C ILE A 166 -14.61 2.16 -9.65
N PRO A 167 -15.04 2.21 -8.38
CA PRO A 167 -14.35 1.52 -7.30
C PRO A 167 -14.43 -0.01 -7.49
N VAL A 168 -13.49 -0.72 -6.89
CA VAL A 168 -13.41 -2.18 -6.92
C VAL A 168 -13.86 -2.82 -5.60
N PRO A 169 -14.41 -4.03 -5.62
CA PRO A 169 -14.79 -4.75 -4.40
C PRO A 169 -13.56 -5.19 -3.61
N ARG A 170 -13.72 -5.28 -2.30
CA ARG A 170 -12.69 -5.82 -1.38
C ARG A 170 -12.56 -7.33 -1.54
N GLY A 171 -11.37 -7.88 -1.28
CA GLY A 171 -11.21 -9.31 -1.01
C GLY A 171 -11.45 -10.23 -2.21
N SER A 172 -11.33 -9.71 -3.43
CA SER A 172 -11.47 -10.52 -4.66
C SER A 172 -10.19 -11.28 -4.95
N SER A 173 -10.24 -12.61 -5.04
CA SER A 173 -9.11 -13.47 -5.40
C SER A 173 -9.09 -13.87 -6.88
N PHE A 174 -10.21 -13.69 -7.57
CA PHE A 174 -10.34 -13.83 -9.01
C PHE A 174 -10.84 -12.52 -9.60
N VAL A 175 -10.21 -12.08 -10.68
CA VAL A 175 -10.58 -10.84 -11.36
C VAL A 175 -10.54 -11.05 -12.87
N GLN A 176 -11.61 -10.69 -13.56
CA GLN A 176 -11.70 -10.68 -15.00
C GLN A 176 -12.28 -9.35 -15.47
N PHE A 177 -11.67 -8.77 -16.50
CA PHE A 177 -12.21 -7.56 -17.11
C PHE A 177 -12.02 -7.54 -18.62
N LYS A 178 -13.02 -7.00 -19.30
CA LYS A 178 -13.05 -6.90 -20.76
C LYS A 178 -13.81 -5.65 -21.20
N PRO A 179 -13.27 -4.88 -22.16
CA PRO A 179 -14.01 -3.83 -22.83
C PRO A 179 -14.82 -4.38 -24.01
N TYR A 180 -15.84 -3.64 -24.37
CA TYR A 180 -16.75 -3.84 -25.50
C TYR A 180 -17.10 -2.47 -26.08
N SER A 181 -17.61 -2.48 -27.30
CA SER A 181 -18.03 -1.27 -28.02
C SER A 181 -19.50 -1.38 -28.44
N PHE A 182 -20.22 -0.26 -28.39
CA PHE A 182 -21.47 -0.05 -29.10
C PHE A 182 -21.18 0.28 -30.57
N ASP A 183 -21.97 -0.29 -31.47
CA ASP A 183 -21.84 -0.13 -32.94
C ASP A 183 -20.45 -0.47 -33.51
N ASN A 184 -19.67 -1.26 -32.75
CA ASN A 184 -18.33 -1.71 -33.08
C ASN A 184 -17.41 -0.59 -33.61
N HIS A 185 -17.45 0.59 -32.99
CA HIS A 185 -16.65 1.77 -33.36
C HIS A 185 -16.90 2.36 -34.76
N THR A 186 -17.89 1.93 -35.53
CA THR A 186 -18.15 2.50 -36.87
C THR A 186 -18.26 4.02 -36.89
N SER A 187 -18.89 4.63 -35.87
CA SER A 187 -19.06 6.08 -35.73
C SER A 187 -17.87 6.82 -35.11
N VAL A 188 -17.01 6.13 -34.37
CA VAL A 188 -15.92 6.75 -33.58
C VAL A 188 -14.52 6.32 -34.03
N HIS A 189 -14.39 5.36 -34.95
CA HIS A 189 -13.13 4.75 -35.37
C HIS A 189 -12.06 5.76 -35.81
N SER A 190 -12.46 6.88 -36.41
CA SER A 190 -11.55 7.94 -36.87
C SER A 190 -10.71 8.59 -35.74
N PHE A 191 -11.13 8.46 -34.48
CA PHE A 191 -10.39 8.97 -33.31
C PHE A 191 -10.36 7.99 -32.13
N ASN A 192 -11.12 6.90 -32.17
CA ASN A 192 -11.13 5.83 -31.18
C ASN A 192 -11.21 4.45 -31.87
N PRO A 193 -10.07 3.89 -32.31
CA PRO A 193 -10.05 2.59 -32.98
C PRO A 193 -10.20 1.41 -32.00
N CYS A 194 -9.87 1.61 -30.73
CA CYS A 194 -9.84 0.56 -29.71
C CYS A 194 -10.48 0.99 -28.39
N SER A 195 -11.13 0.04 -27.73
CA SER A 195 -11.63 0.17 -26.35
C SER A 195 -10.66 -0.53 -25.41
N TYR A 196 -10.48 0.03 -24.22
CA TYR A 196 -9.53 -0.46 -23.22
C TYR A 196 -10.23 -0.67 -21.88
N ALA A 197 -9.84 -1.70 -21.14
CA ALA A 197 -10.26 -1.91 -19.76
C ALA A 197 -9.09 -2.40 -18.91
N PHE A 198 -8.88 -1.79 -17.75
CA PHE A 198 -7.77 -2.13 -16.88
C PHE A 198 -8.06 -1.78 -15.41
N LEU A 199 -7.30 -2.41 -14.53
CA LEU A 199 -7.23 -2.04 -13.12
C LEU A 199 -6.01 -1.14 -12.91
N VAL A 200 -6.17 -0.08 -12.14
CA VAL A 200 -5.08 0.84 -11.81
C VAL A 200 -5.20 1.33 -10.37
N GLU A 201 -4.07 1.47 -9.69
CA GLU A 201 -3.97 2.11 -8.38
C GLU A 201 -4.57 3.52 -8.44
N ASN A 202 -5.20 3.94 -7.34
CA ASN A 202 -5.78 5.26 -7.21
C ASN A 202 -4.76 6.34 -7.60
N ASP A 203 -5.22 7.28 -8.44
CA ASP A 203 -4.48 8.46 -8.85
C ASP A 203 -3.17 8.15 -9.60
N LYS A 204 -3.05 6.95 -10.18
CA LYS A 204 -1.93 6.55 -11.06
C LYS A 204 -2.27 6.57 -12.56
N PHE A 205 -3.47 7.00 -12.92
CA PHE A 205 -3.86 7.18 -14.32
C PHE A 205 -4.64 8.48 -14.47
N ASP A 206 -4.03 9.42 -15.19
CA ASP A 206 -4.66 10.65 -15.63
C ASP A 206 -5.15 10.46 -17.07
N PHE A 207 -6.44 10.65 -17.28
CA PHE A 207 -7.06 10.55 -18.60
C PHE A 207 -6.76 11.80 -19.44
N HIS A 208 -6.42 11.59 -20.70
CA HIS A 208 -6.14 12.62 -21.69
C HIS A 208 -6.87 12.30 -23.00
N ALA A 209 -8.05 12.88 -23.20
CA ALA A 209 -8.97 12.40 -24.24
C ALA A 209 -8.40 12.39 -25.66
N LEU A 210 -7.56 13.37 -26.05
CA LEU A 210 -7.00 13.45 -27.40
C LEU A 210 -5.95 12.36 -27.67
N ASP A 211 -5.20 11.96 -26.64
CA ASP A 211 -4.12 10.98 -26.75
C ASP A 211 -4.60 9.56 -26.43
N ASP A 212 -5.44 9.43 -25.39
CA ASP A 212 -5.83 8.14 -24.84
C ASP A 212 -6.89 7.43 -25.67
N LEU A 213 -7.81 8.17 -26.31
CA LEU A 213 -8.81 7.56 -27.19
C LEU A 213 -8.17 6.94 -28.43
N TRP A 214 -7.07 7.50 -28.92
CA TRP A 214 -6.41 6.99 -30.13
C TRP A 214 -5.69 5.67 -29.89
N ASN A 215 -4.83 5.61 -28.87
CA ASN A 215 -3.99 4.44 -28.62
C ASN A 215 -3.62 4.23 -27.14
N LEU A 216 -4.30 4.91 -26.21
CA LEU A 216 -3.96 4.91 -24.77
C LEU A 216 -2.51 5.33 -24.50
N ARG A 217 -1.96 6.26 -25.30
CA ARG A 217 -0.52 6.63 -25.28
C ARG A 217 0.42 5.42 -25.39
N ASN A 218 -0.04 4.34 -26.03
CA ASN A 218 0.64 3.03 -26.10
C ASN A 218 0.93 2.36 -24.74
N VAL A 219 0.25 2.77 -23.67
CA VAL A 219 0.39 2.17 -22.34
C VAL A 219 -0.33 0.82 -22.32
N THR A 220 0.37 -0.21 -21.85
CA THR A 220 -0.15 -1.59 -21.79
C THR A 220 -0.14 -2.21 -20.40
N LYS A 221 0.65 -1.64 -19.48
CA LYS A 221 0.77 -2.07 -18.10
C LYS A 221 0.42 -0.92 -17.15
N PHE A 222 -0.26 -1.24 -16.05
CA PHE A 222 -0.75 -0.30 -15.04
C PHE A 222 -0.33 -0.76 -13.65
N PRO A 223 0.09 0.16 -12.75
CA PRO A 223 0.32 -0.19 -11.36
C PRO A 223 -0.99 -0.62 -10.71
N MET A 224 -0.96 -1.74 -10.00
CA MET A 224 -2.10 -2.35 -9.31
C MET A 224 -1.68 -2.72 -7.90
N VAL A 225 -2.56 -2.51 -6.93
CA VAL A 225 -2.34 -2.84 -5.51
C VAL A 225 -3.04 -4.15 -5.16
N LEU A 226 -2.30 -5.08 -4.57
CA LEU A 226 -2.81 -6.33 -4.01
C LEU A 226 -2.68 -6.30 -2.49
N ASP A 227 -3.66 -6.86 -1.80
CA ASP A 227 -3.59 -7.09 -0.36
C ASP A 227 -3.01 -8.49 -0.08
N TRP A 228 -2.17 -8.60 0.94
CA TRP A 228 -1.57 -9.85 1.43
C TRP A 228 -1.64 -9.94 2.96
N SER A 229 -1.68 -11.17 3.48
CA SER A 229 -1.69 -11.42 4.93
C SER A 229 -1.00 -12.72 5.33
N ILE A 230 -0.59 -12.78 6.59
CA ILE A 230 -0.04 -13.98 7.20
C ILE A 230 -1.19 -14.88 7.68
N GLY A 231 -1.16 -16.13 7.24
CA GLY A 231 -2.12 -17.15 7.66
C GLY A 231 -3.57 -16.79 7.31
N LYS A 232 -4.51 -17.37 8.07
CA LYS A 232 -5.95 -17.10 7.95
C LYS A 232 -6.59 -16.61 9.26
N LYS A 233 -5.85 -16.68 10.37
CA LYS A 233 -6.31 -16.27 11.70
C LYS A 233 -6.10 -14.77 11.92
N THR A 234 -7.00 -14.12 12.64
CA THR A 234 -6.84 -12.73 13.09
C THR A 234 -5.85 -12.63 14.24
N CYS A 235 -5.43 -11.42 14.62
CA CYS A 235 -4.52 -11.20 15.74
C CYS A 235 -5.06 -11.81 17.04
N GLU A 236 -6.36 -11.71 17.28
CA GLU A 236 -7.02 -12.22 18.48
C GLU A 236 -7.09 -13.76 18.50
N GLN A 237 -7.08 -14.39 17.33
CA GLN A 237 -7.19 -15.84 17.18
C GLN A 237 -5.84 -16.57 17.25
N VAL A 238 -4.72 -15.84 17.22
CA VAL A 238 -3.38 -16.41 17.36
C VAL A 238 -3.04 -16.44 18.85
N GLU A 239 -3.46 -17.50 19.55
CA GLU A 239 -3.38 -17.64 21.02
C GLU A 239 -1.97 -17.93 21.57
N SER A 240 -0.90 -17.65 20.84
CA SER A 240 0.47 -18.08 21.21
C SER A 240 1.52 -16.98 21.03
N GLY A 241 1.62 -16.11 22.04
CA GLY A 241 2.75 -15.19 22.24
C GLY A 241 2.79 -13.99 21.28
N PRO A 242 3.86 -13.18 21.35
CA PRO A 242 4.04 -12.05 20.44
C PRO A 242 4.22 -12.56 19.01
N VAL A 243 3.16 -12.40 18.22
CA VAL A 243 3.07 -12.82 16.81
C VAL A 243 3.98 -11.98 15.92
N CYS A 244 4.20 -10.74 16.32
CA CYS A 244 5.09 -9.78 15.67
C CYS A 244 6.35 -9.56 16.51
N GLY A 245 7.40 -9.00 15.90
CA GLY A 245 8.65 -8.67 16.57
C GLY A 245 8.50 -7.63 17.70
N ALA A 246 9.55 -7.45 18.50
CA ALA A 246 9.56 -6.40 19.52
C ALA A 246 9.38 -5.01 18.88
N ASN A 247 8.75 -4.08 19.61
CA ASN A 247 8.39 -2.73 19.15
C ASN A 247 7.48 -2.70 17.90
N SER A 248 6.59 -3.68 17.79
CA SER A 248 5.63 -3.77 16.69
C SER A 248 4.25 -4.20 17.19
N THR A 249 3.23 -3.90 16.39
CA THR A 249 1.84 -4.28 16.65
C THR A 249 1.30 -5.20 15.56
N CYS A 250 0.49 -6.14 15.97
CA CYS A 250 -0.37 -6.92 15.08
C CYS A 250 -1.58 -6.08 14.68
N PHE A 251 -2.07 -6.24 13.45
CA PHE A 251 -3.38 -5.75 13.04
C PHE A 251 -4.05 -6.73 12.06
N ASN A 252 -5.38 -6.76 12.09
CA ASN A 252 -6.16 -7.64 11.24
C ASN A 252 -6.10 -7.21 9.78
N SER A 253 -5.96 -8.17 8.89
CA SER A 253 -5.78 -7.89 7.47
C SER A 253 -7.02 -7.24 6.85
N THR A 254 -6.78 -6.32 5.92
CA THR A 254 -7.80 -5.81 4.98
C THR A 254 -8.38 -6.90 4.09
N ARG A 255 -7.84 -8.12 4.09
CA ARG A 255 -8.46 -9.27 3.40
C ARG A 255 -9.65 -9.88 4.15
N GLY A 256 -9.86 -9.48 5.39
CA GLY A 256 -10.85 -10.08 6.30
C GLY A 256 -10.37 -11.36 6.97
N THR A 257 -9.29 -11.97 6.47
CA THR A 257 -8.63 -13.13 7.09
C THR A 257 -7.12 -12.94 7.13
N GLY A 258 -6.49 -13.50 8.17
CA GLY A 258 -5.07 -13.31 8.43
C GLY A 258 -4.77 -11.99 9.15
N TYR A 259 -3.49 -11.79 9.44
CA TYR A 259 -2.97 -10.60 10.10
C TYR A 259 -1.72 -10.07 9.40
N ASN A 260 -1.36 -8.84 9.72
CA ASN A 260 -0.11 -8.21 9.33
C ASN A 260 0.54 -7.54 10.56
N CYS A 261 1.82 -7.22 10.46
CA CYS A 261 2.59 -6.59 11.54
C CYS A 261 3.14 -5.25 11.04
N LYS A 262 3.16 -4.24 11.92
CA LYS A 262 3.80 -2.94 11.65
C LYS A 262 4.59 -2.50 12.87
N CYS A 263 5.73 -1.84 12.66
CA CYS A 263 6.45 -1.21 13.77
C CYS A 263 5.55 -0.17 14.45
N PHE A 264 5.79 0.10 15.73
CA PHE A 264 5.13 1.21 16.40
C PHE A 264 5.46 2.54 15.70
N GLN A 265 4.60 3.54 15.93
CA GLN A 265 4.88 4.89 15.44
C GLN A 265 6.22 5.39 16.00
N GLY A 266 7.05 6.00 15.15
CA GLY A 266 8.42 6.41 15.51
C GLY A 266 9.45 5.28 15.42
N PHE A 267 9.09 4.10 14.93
CA PHE A 267 10.01 2.97 14.74
C PHE A 267 10.06 2.53 13.27
N GLU A 268 11.23 2.06 12.82
CA GLU A 268 11.44 1.50 11.48
C GLU A 268 12.20 0.16 11.53
N GLY A 269 12.08 -0.62 10.46
CA GLY A 269 12.66 -1.95 10.33
C GLY A 269 11.61 -3.01 10.00
N ASN A 270 11.96 -4.27 10.21
CA ASN A 270 11.09 -5.39 9.86
C ASN A 270 10.24 -5.85 11.07
N PRO A 271 8.92 -5.68 11.05
CA PRO A 271 8.05 -5.98 12.20
C PRO A 271 7.82 -7.48 12.42
N TYR A 272 8.35 -8.34 11.56
CA TYR A 272 8.23 -9.80 11.69
C TYR A 272 9.51 -10.43 12.25
N LEU A 273 10.61 -9.67 12.34
CA LEU A 273 11.88 -10.15 12.88
C LEU A 273 12.03 -9.77 14.37
N PRO A 274 12.65 -10.64 15.19
CA PRO A 274 12.92 -10.33 16.59
C PRO A 274 13.77 -9.06 16.74
N ALA A 275 13.30 -8.09 17.54
CA ALA A 275 14.00 -6.85 17.86
C ALA A 275 14.50 -6.04 16.63
N SER A 276 13.80 -6.13 15.50
CA SER A 276 14.18 -5.40 14.28
C SER A 276 13.55 -4.01 14.17
N CYS A 277 12.40 -3.75 14.80
CA CYS A 277 11.85 -2.39 14.86
C CYS A 277 12.69 -1.54 15.83
N ARG A 278 13.41 -0.58 15.26
CA ARG A 278 14.30 0.34 15.99
C ARG A 278 13.73 1.75 15.95
N ASP A 279 14.02 2.49 17.01
CA ASP A 279 13.69 3.91 17.11
C ASP A 279 14.24 4.68 15.91
N ILE A 280 13.38 5.48 15.28
CA ILE A 280 13.79 6.42 14.23
C ILE A 280 14.40 7.61 14.94
N ASN A 281 15.64 7.95 14.60
CA ASN A 281 16.17 9.23 15.05
C ASN A 281 15.70 10.35 14.10
N GLU A 282 14.58 11.00 14.40
CA GLU A 282 14.02 12.01 13.50
C GLU A 282 14.97 13.20 13.32
N CYS A 283 15.78 13.52 14.34
CA CYS A 283 16.75 14.61 14.31
C CYS A 283 17.89 14.37 13.31
N THR A 284 18.40 13.15 13.19
CA THR A 284 19.46 12.81 12.22
C THR A 284 18.90 12.49 10.84
N THR A 285 17.69 11.95 10.76
CA THR A 285 17.02 11.64 9.49
C THR A 285 16.29 12.84 8.89
N HIS A 286 16.29 13.99 9.60
CA HIS A 286 15.53 15.19 9.24
C HIS A 286 14.02 14.94 9.06
N ARG A 287 13.48 13.93 9.75
CA ARG A 287 12.04 13.58 9.76
C ARG A 287 11.27 14.29 10.88
N HIS A 288 11.70 15.49 11.25
CA HIS A 288 11.07 16.33 12.27
C HIS A 288 10.52 17.61 11.66
N ASN A 289 9.61 18.28 12.37
CA ASN A 289 9.03 19.57 11.98
C ASN A 289 9.37 20.70 12.96
N CYS A 290 10.45 20.57 13.73
CA CYS A 290 10.96 21.63 14.58
C CYS A 290 11.21 22.93 13.82
N SER A 291 10.78 24.06 14.38
CA SER A 291 11.08 25.40 13.86
C SER A 291 12.59 25.69 13.80
N ASN A 292 13.01 26.61 12.92
CA ASN A 292 14.41 27.07 12.83
C ASN A 292 14.93 27.70 14.14
N SER A 293 14.02 28.21 14.96
CA SER A 293 14.25 28.76 16.31
C SER A 293 14.35 27.69 17.40
N SER A 294 14.33 26.41 17.05
CA SER A 294 14.49 25.28 17.97
C SER A 294 15.65 24.37 17.59
N THR A 295 16.07 23.53 18.54
CA THR A 295 16.96 22.39 18.36
C THR A 295 16.15 21.11 18.53
N CYS A 296 16.35 20.13 17.65
CA CYS A 296 15.73 18.82 17.74
C CYS A 296 16.48 17.94 18.74
N GLU A 297 15.75 17.23 19.59
CA GLU A 297 16.24 16.22 20.51
C GLU A 297 15.47 14.91 20.25
N ASN A 298 16.20 13.82 19.98
CA ASN A 298 15.59 12.53 19.72
C ASN A 298 15.08 11.90 21.02
N THR A 299 13.92 11.25 20.96
CA THR A 299 13.34 10.49 22.07
C THR A 299 12.86 9.13 21.58
N VAL A 300 12.66 8.16 22.47
CA VAL A 300 12.15 6.85 22.05
C VAL A 300 10.71 6.99 21.53
N GLY A 301 10.49 6.68 20.26
CA GLY A 301 9.21 6.77 19.54
C GLY A 301 8.88 8.15 18.98
N GLY A 302 9.82 9.10 18.96
CA GLY A 302 9.60 10.43 18.38
C GLY A 302 10.68 11.45 18.76
N PHE A 303 10.36 12.75 18.69
CA PHE A 303 11.31 13.81 18.97
C PHE A 303 10.70 14.97 19.76
N LEU A 304 11.58 15.78 20.37
CA LEU A 304 11.25 17.02 21.03
C LEU A 304 11.94 18.19 20.34
N CYS A 305 11.23 19.31 20.22
CA CYS A 305 11.79 20.58 19.77
C CYS A 305 12.00 21.50 20.97
N ASN A 306 13.27 21.82 21.25
CA ASN A 306 13.67 22.71 22.34
C ASN A 306 13.96 24.11 21.79
N CYS A 307 13.31 25.14 22.32
CA CYS A 307 13.50 26.51 21.85
C CYS A 307 14.90 27.03 22.21
N LYS A 308 15.55 27.68 21.24
CA LYS A 308 16.83 28.37 21.45
C LYS A 308 16.65 29.49 22.48
N SER A 309 17.76 29.91 23.09
CA SER A 309 17.75 31.05 24.02
C SER A 309 17.12 32.29 23.37
N GLY A 310 16.30 33.03 24.13
CA GLY A 310 15.51 34.15 23.61
C GLY A 310 14.15 33.77 23.00
N TYR A 311 13.80 32.48 22.90
CA TYR A 311 12.50 32.01 22.39
C TYR A 311 11.73 31.22 23.46
N ARG A 312 10.38 31.24 23.41
CA ARG A 312 9.46 30.46 24.23
C ARG A 312 8.70 29.46 23.36
N LYS A 313 8.32 28.32 23.96
CA LYS A 313 7.54 27.28 23.28
C LYS A 313 6.10 27.73 23.18
N ASP A 314 5.58 27.79 21.96
CA ASP A 314 4.20 28.20 21.65
C ASP A 314 3.34 26.99 21.29
N SER A 315 3.93 26.03 20.57
CA SER A 315 3.33 24.72 20.26
C SER A 315 4.41 23.62 20.34
N PRO A 316 4.07 22.32 20.22
CA PRO A 316 5.06 21.24 20.29
C PRO A 316 6.30 21.47 19.42
N ASN A 317 6.12 22.11 18.26
CA ASN A 317 7.16 22.28 17.23
C ASN A 317 7.47 23.76 16.92
N THR A 318 6.79 24.72 17.55
CA THR A 318 6.92 26.15 17.26
C THR A 318 7.45 26.92 18.46
N CYS A 319 8.43 27.79 18.19
CA CYS A 319 9.01 28.69 19.16
C CYS A 319 8.83 30.14 18.72
N THR A 320 8.40 31.02 19.62
CA THR A 320 8.23 32.45 19.38
C THR A 320 9.23 33.25 20.21
N LEU A 321 9.63 34.44 19.76
CA LEU A 321 10.55 35.28 20.53
C LEU A 321 9.93 35.59 21.90
N LYS A 322 10.74 35.50 22.96
CA LYS A 322 10.38 36.02 24.28
C LYS A 322 10.27 37.53 24.15
N GLU A 323 9.07 38.07 24.27
CA GLU A 323 8.88 39.51 24.36
C GLU A 323 9.71 40.05 25.54
N ARG A 324 10.44 41.15 25.30
CA ARG A 324 11.07 41.87 26.41
C ARG A 324 9.94 42.38 27.30
N PRO A 325 10.02 42.22 28.63
CA PRO A 325 9.06 42.88 29.50
C PRO A 325 9.12 44.38 29.22
N THR A 326 8.04 44.94 28.68
CA THR A 326 7.84 46.37 28.60
C THR A 326 7.66 46.85 30.04
N TYR A 327 8.75 47.25 30.69
CA TYR A 327 8.64 48.05 31.90
C TYR A 327 8.01 49.39 31.47
N PRO A 328 6.78 49.74 31.89
CA PRO A 328 6.34 51.12 31.76
C PRO A 328 7.33 51.96 32.57
N GLY A 329 8.05 52.86 31.88
CA GLY A 329 9.10 53.67 32.46
C GLY A 329 8.59 54.59 33.57
N TRP A 330 8.50 54.07 34.80
CA TRP A 330 8.41 54.88 36.00
C TRP A 330 9.83 55.02 36.52
N THR A 331 10.51 56.09 36.08
CA THR A 331 11.74 56.55 36.70
C THR A 331 11.51 56.70 38.20
N ARG A 332 12.08 55.83 39.03
CA ARG A 332 12.10 56.00 40.48
C ARG A 332 13.09 57.12 40.80
N ILE A 333 12.58 58.35 40.90
CA ILE A 333 13.34 59.48 41.44
C ILE A 333 13.48 59.25 42.95
N PHE A 334 14.69 58.93 43.40
CA PHE A 334 15.03 58.98 44.82
C PHE A 334 15.36 60.43 45.18
N LEU A 335 14.42 61.13 45.82
CA LEU A 335 14.72 62.39 46.51
C LEU A 335 15.41 62.05 47.84
N GLY A 336 16.74 62.06 47.85
CA GLY A 336 17.52 61.97 49.08
C GLY A 336 17.59 63.34 49.74
N THR A 337 16.99 63.49 50.92
CA THR A 337 17.22 64.64 51.79
C THR A 337 18.43 64.36 52.68
N THR A 338 19.56 65.04 52.41
CA THR A 338 20.69 65.06 53.34
C THR A 338 20.40 66.06 54.46
N ILE A 339 20.10 65.54 55.66
CA ILE A 339 20.11 66.33 56.89
C ILE A 339 21.54 66.27 57.44
N GLY A 340 22.32 67.32 57.24
CA GLY A 340 23.61 67.50 57.89
C GLY A 340 23.39 68.03 59.30
N PHE A 341 23.88 67.31 60.31
CA PHE A 341 24.06 67.86 61.65
C PHE A 341 25.42 68.55 61.73
N LEU A 342 25.41 69.81 62.14
CA LEU A 342 26.57 70.68 62.34
C LEU A 342 26.91 70.75 63.83
#